data_AF-A0AA45C5N9-F1
#
_entry.id   AF-A0AA45C5N9-F1
#
_cell.length_a   1.000
_cell.length_b   1.000
_cell.length_c   1.000
_cell.angle_alpha   90.00
_cell.angle_beta   90.00
_cell.angle_gamma   90.00
#
_symmetry.space_group_name_H-M   'P 1'
#
loop_
_entity.id
_entity.type
_entity.pdbx_description
1 polymer ?
#
loop_
_entity_poly.entity_id
_entity_poly.type
_entity_poly.pdbx_seq_one_letter_code
_entity_poly.pdbx_strand_id
1 'polypeptide(L)'
;MNENKAREYNNMGNLFMQKKDYNQALDFYLKAISLYDEESVFYHNAGVCLLILEEKQRAITLLKRAFEKGTKIDETELYLVSALYEIENYSDVLSFKEKRNNKYYIDINMLKLKSAIKLSKIQQAKKIINTLKMAGFNSQELELIENMLWR
;
A
#
# COMPACT_ATOMS: atom_id res chain seq x y z
N MET A 1 -29.70 8.16 -0.56
CA MET A 1 -29.76 8.57 0.87
C MET A 1 -28.67 7.94 1.74
N ASN A 2 -28.14 6.75 1.43
CA ASN A 2 -27.12 6.12 2.30
C ASN A 2 -25.69 6.68 2.12
N GLU A 3 -25.35 7.15 0.91
CA GLU A 3 -24.02 7.67 0.59
C GLU A 3 -23.63 8.94 1.36
N ASN A 4 -24.52 9.94 1.47
CA ASN A 4 -24.20 11.18 2.20
C ASN A 4 -23.93 10.91 3.67
N LYS A 5 -24.76 10.07 4.31
CA LYS A 5 -24.55 9.66 5.70
C LYS A 5 -23.26 8.84 5.88
N ALA A 6 -22.90 8.02 4.90
CA ALA A 6 -21.62 7.31 4.90
C ALA A 6 -20.43 8.29 4.82
N ARG A 7 -20.50 9.33 3.96
CA ARG A 7 -19.49 10.39 3.89
C ARG A 7 -19.38 11.17 5.20
N GLU A 8 -20.50 11.44 5.87
CA GLU A 8 -20.51 12.06 7.21
C GLU A 8 -19.77 11.20 8.23
N TYR A 9 -20.04 9.89 8.29
CA TYR A 9 -19.28 8.99 9.17
C TYR A 9 -17.80 8.93 8.80
N ASN A 10 -17.44 8.90 7.51
CA ASN A 10 -16.05 8.97 7.11
C ASN A 10 -15.38 10.27 7.58
N ASN A 11 -16.08 11.41 7.50
CA ASN A 11 -15.59 12.69 8.01
C ASN A 11 -15.45 12.69 9.53
N MET A 12 -16.36 12.04 10.27
CA MET A 12 -16.19 11.82 11.71
C MET A 12 -14.95 10.98 11.99
N GLY A 13 -14.73 9.91 11.22
CA GLY A 13 -13.50 9.11 11.28
C GLY A 13 -12.25 9.97 11.12
N ASN A 14 -12.22 10.85 10.11
CA ASN A 14 -11.13 11.81 9.90
C ASN A 14 -10.92 12.75 11.09
N LEU A 15 -11.99 13.24 11.72
CA LEU A 15 -11.90 14.08 12.91
C LEU A 15 -11.26 13.35 14.09
N PHE A 16 -11.61 12.07 14.30
CA PHE A 16 -11.01 11.25 15.35
C PHE A 16 -9.55 10.85 15.02
N MET A 17 -9.22 10.61 13.75
CA MET A 17 -7.83 10.43 13.30
C MET A 17 -6.97 11.65 13.68
N GLN A 18 -7.45 12.86 13.44
CA GLN A 18 -6.73 14.10 13.80
C GLN A 18 -6.53 14.23 15.31
N LYS A 19 -7.50 13.75 16.11
CA LYS A 19 -7.40 13.67 17.57
C LYS A 19 -6.54 12.50 18.07
N LYS A 20 -6.03 11.67 17.17
CA LYS A 20 -5.29 10.43 17.47
C LYS A 20 -6.09 9.39 18.26
N ASP A 21 -7.42 9.48 18.22
CA ASP A 21 -8.30 8.44 18.75
C ASP A 21 -8.63 7.46 17.62
N TYR A 22 -7.67 6.56 17.37
CA TYR A 22 -7.70 5.67 16.22
C TYR A 22 -8.79 4.60 16.33
N ASN A 23 -9.14 4.16 17.54
CA ASN A 23 -10.24 3.20 17.73
C ASN A 23 -11.59 3.81 17.34
N GLN A 24 -11.89 5.02 17.82
CA GLN A 24 -13.12 5.70 17.41
C GLN A 24 -13.11 6.05 15.92
N ALA A 25 -11.96 6.45 15.38
CA ALA A 25 -11.83 6.70 13.95
C ALA A 25 -12.20 5.47 13.12
N LEU A 26 -11.66 4.30 13.49
CA LEU A 26 -11.94 3.03 12.82
C LEU A 26 -13.43 2.68 12.89
N ASP A 27 -14.08 2.82 14.05
CA ASP A 27 -15.51 2.57 14.19
C ASP A 27 -16.35 3.41 13.23
N PHE A 28 -16.00 4.69 13.07
CA PHE A 28 -16.69 5.58 12.14
C PHE A 28 -16.41 5.23 10.68
N TYR A 29 -15.18 4.87 10.32
CA TYR A 29 -14.89 4.40 8.96
C TYR A 29 -15.64 3.10 8.62
N LEU A 30 -15.71 2.15 9.56
CA LEU A 30 -16.45 0.90 9.36
C LEU A 30 -17.97 1.15 9.25
N LYS A 31 -18.51 2.11 10.00
CA LYS A 31 -19.90 2.56 9.80
C LYS A 31 -20.12 3.15 8.41
N ALA A 32 -19.19 3.95 7.90
CA ALA A 32 -19.27 4.48 6.53
C ALA A 32 -19.31 3.35 5.49
N ILE A 33 -18.39 2.38 5.59
CA ILE A 33 -18.34 1.20 4.71
C ILE A 33 -19.63 0.39 4.81
N SER A 34 -20.17 0.19 6.01
CA SER A 34 -21.41 -0.58 6.21
C SER A 34 -22.66 0.06 5.58
N LEU A 35 -22.67 1.39 5.44
CA LEU A 35 -23.78 2.13 4.84
C LEU A 35 -23.62 2.27 3.32
N TYR A 36 -22.38 2.41 2.86
CA TYR A 36 -22.05 2.56 1.45
C TYR A 36 -20.66 2.00 1.19
N ASP A 37 -20.63 0.84 0.53
CA ASP A 37 -19.43 0.04 0.32
C ASP A 37 -18.80 0.27 -1.06
N GLU A 38 -19.30 1.22 -1.85
CA GLU A 38 -18.75 1.54 -3.17
C GLU A 38 -17.66 2.61 -3.16
N GLU A 39 -17.55 3.39 -2.09
CA GLU A 39 -16.56 4.46 -2.02
C GLU A 39 -15.19 3.94 -1.58
N SER A 40 -14.25 3.90 -2.53
CA SER A 40 -12.88 3.43 -2.31
C SER A 40 -12.13 4.18 -1.21
N VAL A 41 -12.43 5.48 -1.03
CA VAL A 41 -11.80 6.33 -0.01
C VAL A 41 -12.09 5.85 1.41
N PHE A 42 -13.27 5.26 1.67
CA PHE A 42 -13.62 4.79 3.01
C PHE A 42 -12.73 3.61 3.43
N TYR A 43 -12.46 2.70 2.49
CA TYR A 43 -11.55 1.58 2.71
C TYR A 43 -10.10 2.04 2.86
N HIS A 44 -9.66 3.04 2.09
CA HIS A 44 -8.33 3.63 2.25
C HIS A 44 -8.14 4.17 3.67
N ASN A 45 -9.07 5.03 4.12
CA ASN A 45 -8.96 5.66 5.44
C ASN A 45 -8.99 4.63 6.58
N ALA A 46 -9.90 3.65 6.50
CA ALA A 46 -9.95 2.55 7.46
C ALA A 46 -8.66 1.71 7.46
N GLY A 47 -8.12 1.41 6.27
CA GLY A 47 -6.87 0.68 6.10
C GLY A 47 -5.68 1.42 6.72
N VAL A 48 -5.54 2.72 6.47
CA VAL A 48 -4.50 3.57 7.08
C VAL A 48 -4.66 3.63 8.60
N CYS A 49 -5.89 3.77 9.09
CA CYS A 49 -6.18 3.73 10.53
C CYS A 49 -5.71 2.42 11.18
N LEU A 50 -5.97 1.28 10.54
CA LEU A 50 -5.51 -0.04 11.00
C LEU A 50 -3.99 -0.20 10.95
N LEU A 51 -3.29 0.42 9.99
CA LEU A 51 -1.82 0.45 9.99
C LEU A 51 -1.28 1.15 11.24
N ILE A 52 -1.89 2.27 11.65
CA ILE A 52 -1.49 2.99 12.87
C ILE A 52 -1.78 2.18 14.13
N LEU A 53 -2.84 1.36 14.11
CA LEU A 53 -3.18 0.43 15.18
C LEU A 53 -2.33 -0.86 15.17
N GLU A 54 -1.35 -0.98 14.25
CA GLU A 54 -0.52 -2.17 14.04
C GLU A 54 -1.31 -3.45 13.66
N GLU A 55 -2.56 -3.28 13.19
CA GLU A 55 -3.44 -4.37 12.77
C GLU A 55 -3.26 -4.69 11.28
N LYS A 56 -2.02 -5.04 10.90
CA LYS A 56 -1.55 -5.14 9.51
C LYS A 56 -2.40 -6.04 8.62
N GLN A 57 -2.83 -7.21 9.11
CA GLN A 57 -3.62 -8.14 8.31
C GLN A 57 -5.01 -7.57 7.94
N ARG A 58 -5.65 -6.87 8.88
CA ARG A 58 -6.92 -6.19 8.61
C ARG A 58 -6.70 -4.98 7.70
N ALA A 59 -5.61 -4.23 7.90
CA ALA A 59 -5.24 -3.12 7.03
C ALA A 59 -5.07 -3.56 5.57
N ILE A 60 -4.32 -4.64 5.32
CA ILE A 60 -4.14 -5.23 3.99
C ILE A 60 -5.50 -5.55 3.35
N THR A 61 -6.43 -6.11 4.11
CA THR A 61 -7.77 -6.44 3.61
C THR A 61 -8.50 -5.20 3.12
N LEU A 62 -8.52 -4.12 3.89
CA LEU A 62 -9.21 -2.88 3.50
C LEU A 62 -8.47 -2.13 2.39
N LEU A 63 -7.14 -2.01 2.46
CA LEU A 63 -6.35 -1.36 1.42
C LEU A 63 -6.46 -2.09 0.08
N LYS A 64 -6.51 -3.43 0.09
CA LYS A 64 -6.76 -4.23 -1.12
C LYS A 64 -8.13 -3.94 -1.72
N ARG A 65 -9.18 -3.83 -0.88
CA ARG A 65 -10.51 -3.42 -1.35
C ARG A 65 -10.52 -2.01 -1.94
N ALA A 66 -9.83 -1.06 -1.32
CA ALA A 66 -9.68 0.29 -1.84
C ALA A 66 -9.00 0.30 -3.23
N PHE A 67 -7.94 -0.51 -3.38
CA PHE A 67 -7.20 -0.65 -4.63
C PHE A 67 -8.05 -1.31 -5.73
N GLU A 68 -8.74 -2.41 -5.43
CA GLU A 68 -9.63 -3.12 -6.36
C GLU A 68 -10.81 -2.26 -6.85
N LYS A 69 -11.31 -1.36 -5.99
CA LYS A 69 -12.35 -0.38 -6.34
C LYS A 69 -11.83 0.81 -7.16
N GLY A 70 -10.54 0.85 -7.50
CA GLY A 70 -9.97 1.87 -8.37
C GLY A 70 -9.78 3.23 -7.68
N THR A 71 -9.39 3.22 -6.40
CA THR A 71 -9.02 4.46 -5.70
C THR A 71 -8.02 5.29 -6.51
N LYS A 72 -8.19 6.62 -6.46
CA LYS A 72 -7.27 7.60 -7.07
C LYS A 72 -6.22 8.11 -6.07
N ILE A 73 -6.18 7.55 -4.87
CA ILE A 73 -5.20 7.90 -3.84
C ILE A 73 -3.93 7.09 -4.08
N ASP A 74 -2.91 7.75 -4.63
CA ASP A 74 -1.63 7.15 -5.01
C ASP A 74 -0.98 6.36 -3.87
N GLU A 75 -1.07 6.89 -2.64
CA GLU A 75 -0.50 6.31 -1.43
C GLU A 75 -1.08 4.92 -1.09
N THR A 76 -2.30 4.60 -1.55
CA THR A 76 -2.96 3.33 -1.20
C THR A 76 -2.16 2.12 -1.66
N GLU A 77 -1.64 2.17 -2.89
CA GLU A 77 -0.84 1.07 -3.45
C GLU A 77 0.46 0.90 -2.66
N LEU A 78 1.13 2.00 -2.31
CA LEU A 78 2.33 1.96 -1.48
C LEU A 78 2.04 1.34 -0.11
N TYR A 79 0.99 1.80 0.59
CA TYR A 79 0.63 1.28 1.91
C TYR A 79 0.29 -0.21 1.89
N LEU A 80 -0.44 -0.66 0.87
CA LEU A 80 -0.74 -2.08 0.69
C LEU A 80 0.54 -2.90 0.45
N VAL A 81 1.42 -2.45 -0.45
CA VAL A 81 2.68 -3.13 -0.77
C VAL A 81 3.61 -3.17 0.43
N SER A 82 3.75 -2.06 1.17
CA SER A 82 4.55 -1.99 2.40
C SER A 82 4.01 -2.94 3.48
N ALA A 83 2.69 -2.94 3.71
CA ALA A 83 2.10 -3.84 4.69
C ALA A 83 2.29 -5.33 4.32
N LEU A 84 2.12 -5.68 3.04
CA LEU A 84 2.41 -7.04 2.54
C LEU A 84 3.88 -7.43 2.72
N TYR A 85 4.80 -6.49 2.47
CA TYR A 85 6.22 -6.71 2.67
C TYR A 85 6.56 -6.95 4.14
N GLU A 86 5.97 -6.18 5.05
CA GLU A 86 6.20 -6.29 6.50
C GLU A 86 5.70 -7.60 7.10
N ILE A 87 4.62 -8.18 6.57
CA ILE A 87 4.16 -9.52 6.95
C ILE A 87 4.84 -10.64 6.15
N GLU A 88 5.92 -10.32 5.45
CA GLU A 88 6.73 -11.24 4.63
C GLU A 88 5.96 -11.94 3.49
N ASN A 89 4.82 -11.38 3.07
CA ASN A 89 4.07 -11.85 1.91
C ASN A 89 4.68 -11.29 0.61
N TYR A 90 5.93 -11.68 0.37
CA TYR A 90 6.73 -11.24 -0.76
C TYR A 90 6.15 -11.67 -2.12
N SER A 91 5.41 -12.78 -2.15
CA SER A 91 4.75 -13.27 -3.37
C SER A 91 3.70 -12.28 -3.85
N ASP A 92 2.85 -11.78 -2.95
CA ASP A 92 1.84 -10.79 -3.30
C ASP A 92 2.47 -9.45 -3.66
N VAL A 93 3.53 -9.01 -2.98
CA VAL A 93 4.30 -7.81 -3.35
C VAL A 93 4.76 -7.88 -4.82
N LEU A 94 5.30 -9.03 -5.24
CA LEU A 94 5.79 -9.21 -6.61
C LEU A 94 4.67 -9.30 -7.67
N SER A 95 3.42 -9.52 -7.26
CA SER A 95 2.27 -9.59 -8.17
C SER A 95 1.81 -8.20 -8.67
N PHE A 96 2.21 -7.12 -7.97
CA PHE A 96 1.85 -5.76 -8.34
C PHE A 96 2.50 -5.33 -9.66
N LYS A 97 1.68 -4.75 -10.53
CA LYS A 97 2.09 -4.26 -11.84
C LYS A 97 2.74 -2.89 -11.72
N GLU A 98 3.87 -2.72 -12.41
CA GLU A 98 4.56 -1.43 -12.51
C GLU A 98 3.69 -0.38 -13.22
N LYS A 99 3.53 0.79 -12.58
CA LYS A 99 2.87 1.96 -13.16
C LYS A 99 3.84 3.13 -13.12
N ARG A 100 4.52 3.42 -14.23
CA ARG A 100 5.59 4.45 -14.28
C ARG A 100 5.12 5.85 -13.90
N ASN A 101 3.83 6.14 -14.07
CA ASN A 101 3.21 7.40 -13.69
C ASN A 101 2.78 7.47 -12.21
N ASN A 102 2.92 6.39 -11.44
CA ASN A 102 2.65 6.40 -9.99
C ASN A 102 3.76 7.19 -9.28
N LYS A 103 3.37 8.15 -8.45
CA LYS A 103 4.27 8.94 -7.61
C LYS A 103 5.23 8.09 -6.75
N TYR A 104 4.78 6.90 -6.34
CA TYR A 104 5.52 5.94 -5.52
C TYR A 104 6.18 4.81 -6.33
N TYR A 105 6.35 5.01 -7.64
CA TYR A 105 6.90 3.99 -8.54
C TYR A 105 8.26 3.44 -8.08
N ILE A 106 9.16 4.31 -7.63
CA ILE A 106 10.49 3.89 -7.16
C ILE A 106 10.39 3.10 -5.86
N ASP A 107 9.63 3.59 -4.88
CA ASP A 107 9.48 2.94 -3.57
C ASP A 107 8.88 1.54 -3.71
N ILE A 108 7.81 1.41 -4.51
CA ILE A 108 7.16 0.12 -4.80
C ILE A 108 8.15 -0.84 -5.49
N ASN A 109 8.93 -0.36 -6.46
CA ASN A 109 9.91 -1.21 -7.13
C ASN A 109 11.09 -1.60 -6.22
N MET A 110 11.50 -0.75 -5.28
CA MET A 110 12.48 -1.11 -4.27
C MET A 110 11.96 -2.21 -3.34
N LEU A 111 10.70 -2.14 -2.91
CA LEU A 111 10.05 -3.21 -2.13
C LEU A 111 9.93 -4.52 -2.93
N LYS A 112 9.60 -4.44 -4.23
CA LYS A 112 9.60 -5.59 -5.14
C LYS A 112 11.01 -6.17 -5.30
N LEU A 113 12.04 -5.34 -5.45
CA LEU A 113 13.43 -5.80 -5.55
C LEU A 113 13.84 -6.59 -4.29
N LYS A 114 13.59 -6.02 -3.11
CA LYS A 114 13.85 -6.67 -1.82
C LYS A 114 13.08 -7.98 -1.68
N SER A 115 11.80 -7.99 -2.07
CA SER A 115 10.96 -9.20 -2.08
C SER A 115 11.49 -10.29 -3.01
N ALA A 116 11.97 -9.93 -4.20
CA ALA A 116 12.57 -10.88 -5.14
C ALA A 116 13.84 -11.52 -4.56
N ILE A 117 14.67 -10.74 -3.87
CA ILE A 117 15.88 -11.23 -3.19
C ILE A 117 15.51 -12.19 -2.06
N LYS A 118 14.52 -11.83 -1.22
CA LYS A 118 14.04 -12.67 -0.11
C LYS A 118 13.49 -14.03 -0.58
N LEU A 119 12.90 -14.07 -1.78
CA LEU A 119 12.43 -15.30 -2.41
C LEU A 119 13.47 -15.98 -3.32
N SER A 120 14.73 -15.53 -3.31
CA SER A 120 15.80 -16.02 -4.19
C SER A 120 15.46 -15.98 -5.70
N LYS A 121 14.57 -15.07 -6.12
CA LYS A 121 14.17 -14.86 -7.52
C LYS A 121 15.16 -13.92 -8.24
N ILE A 122 16.40 -14.39 -8.40
CA ILE A 122 17.54 -13.58 -8.88
C ILE A 122 17.28 -12.93 -10.25
N GLN A 123 16.69 -13.68 -11.20
CA GLN A 123 16.40 -13.14 -12.54
C GLN A 123 15.37 -12.00 -12.49
N GLN A 124 14.38 -12.12 -11.60
CA GLN A 124 13.37 -11.08 -11.41
C GLN A 124 13.98 -9.85 -10.75
N ALA A 125 14.84 -10.03 -9.75
CA ALA A 125 15.58 -8.95 -9.11
C ALA A 125 16.42 -8.16 -10.13
N LYS A 126 17.19 -8.85 -11.00
CA LYS A 126 17.96 -8.21 -12.08
C LYS A 126 17.09 -7.40 -13.04
N LYS A 127 15.91 -7.92 -13.40
CA LYS A 127 14.94 -7.18 -14.22
C LYS A 127 14.47 -5.89 -13.53
N ILE A 128 14.16 -5.95 -12.25
CA ILE A 128 13.71 -4.78 -11.48
C ILE A 128 14.83 -3.73 -11.36
N ILE A 129 16.09 -4.14 -11.16
CA ILE A 129 17.24 -3.22 -11.15
C ILE A 129 17.34 -2.47 -12.48
N ASN A 130 17.25 -3.18 -13.61
CA ASN A 130 17.26 -2.54 -14.93
C ASN A 130 16.09 -1.57 -15.10
N THR A 131 14.89 -1.96 -14.66
CA THR A 131 13.70 -1.10 -14.66
C THR A 131 13.92 0.20 -13.87
N LEU A 132 14.53 0.12 -12.69
CA LEU A 132 14.86 1.27 -11.84
C LEU A 132 15.88 2.19 -12.52
N LYS A 133 16.97 1.63 -13.07
CA LYS A 133 18.00 2.38 -13.80
C LYS A 133 17.44 3.08 -15.04
N MET A 134 16.59 2.40 -15.81
CA MET A 134 15.91 3.00 -16.98
C MET A 134 14.96 4.14 -16.60
N ALA A 135 14.50 4.19 -15.34
CA ALA A 135 13.73 5.31 -14.81
C ALA A 135 14.62 6.46 -14.28
N GLY A 136 15.94 6.36 -14.44
CA GLY A 136 16.90 7.34 -13.96
C GLY A 136 17.20 7.24 -12.46
N PHE A 137 16.72 6.19 -11.77
CA PHE A 137 16.99 6.00 -10.36
C PHE A 137 18.34 5.32 -10.15
N ASN A 138 19.16 5.92 -9.29
CA ASN A 138 20.37 5.33 -8.76
C ASN A 138 20.50 5.63 -7.27
N SER A 139 20.99 4.67 -6.50
CA SER A 139 21.26 4.82 -5.08
C SER A 139 22.37 3.87 -4.65
N GLN A 140 23.09 4.22 -3.59
CA GLN A 140 24.11 3.33 -3.02
C GLN A 140 23.54 1.96 -2.65
N GLU A 141 22.30 1.91 -2.14
CA GLU A 141 21.59 0.66 -1.85
C GLU A 141 21.40 -0.18 -3.12
N LEU A 142 20.97 0.43 -4.23
CA LEU A 142 20.74 -0.28 -5.49
C LEU A 142 22.05 -0.84 -6.06
N GLU A 143 23.13 -0.06 -6.03
CA GLU A 143 24.46 -0.48 -6.48
C GLU A 143 25.02 -1.65 -5.65
N LEU A 144 24.85 -1.61 -4.33
CA LEU A 144 25.25 -2.71 -3.45
C LEU A 144 24.48 -3.99 -3.77
N ILE A 145 23.16 -3.89 -3.95
CA ILE A 145 22.31 -5.02 -4.34
C ILE A 145 22.76 -5.60 -5.68
N GLU A 146 22.96 -4.75 -6.67
CA GLU A 146 23.40 -5.18 -8.00
C GLU A 146 24.73 -5.95 -7.93
N ASN A 147 25.73 -5.40 -7.24
CA ASN A 147 27.04 -6.04 -7.08
C ASN A 147 26.96 -7.40 -6.39
N MET A 148 25.98 -7.61 -5.49
CA MET A 148 25.76 -8.93 -4.87
C MET A 148 25.16 -9.96 -5.83
N LEU A 149 24.35 -9.55 -6.81
CA LEU A 149 23.63 -10.46 -7.72
C LEU A 149 24.42 -10.85 -8.98
N TRP A 150 25.53 -10.17 -9.26
CA TRP A 150 26.38 -10.41 -10.43
C TRP A 150 27.73 -11.07 -10.10
N ARG A 151 27.92 -11.49 -8.85
CA ARG A 151 28.95 -12.44 -8.44
C ARG A 151 28.46 -13.86 -8.64
#